data_AF-A0A1G2W1C4-F1
#
_entry.id   AF-A0A1G2W1C4-F1
#
_cell.length_a   1.000
_cell.length_b   1.000
_cell.length_c   1.000
_cell.angle_alpha   90.00
_cell.angle_beta   90.00
_cell.angle_gamma   90.00
#
_symmetry.space_group_name_H-M   'P 1'
#
loop_
_entity.id
_entity.type
_entity.pdbx_description
1 polymer ?
#
loop_
_entity_poly.entity_id
_entity_poly.type
_entity_poly.pdbx_seq_one_letter_code
_entity_poly.pdbx_strand_id
1 'polypeptide(L)'
;MDATLPDIDAAEAMLAKLAAMDFALAQHLHTCAMNTDDAAEMVELSRAYQRIARSTRQSLALHARIKRDRGRDARENPPPPAAPPPTPRRDPHRIAERRDALRAPVQRVIWSEHEPLDADDPDEAGYYFDLLEERLALGVRDNTFGLTVEDGAWTVEPFDEHVVRVCRSLRLPEVAARAWRDLPDPPPEALRPEDPDEDADDGDRPARLDSA
;
A
#
# COMPACT_ATOMS: atom_id res chain seq x y z
N MET A 1 -33.23 -15.27 5.54
CA MET A 1 -33.00 -13.90 5.06
C MET A 1 -32.24 -14.03 3.77
N ASP A 2 -32.97 -14.20 2.68
CA ASP A 2 -32.42 -14.46 1.34
C ASP A 2 -32.44 -13.14 0.59
N ALA A 3 -31.29 -12.47 0.55
CA ALA A 3 -31.14 -11.24 -0.21
C ALA A 3 -30.93 -11.63 -1.68
N THR A 4 -32.04 -11.76 -2.41
CA THR A 4 -32.04 -11.90 -3.87
C THR A 4 -31.36 -10.67 -4.45
N LEU A 5 -30.08 -10.79 -4.80
CA LEU A 5 -29.39 -9.81 -5.63
C LEU A 5 -30.22 -9.63 -6.91
N PRO A 6 -30.62 -8.40 -7.25
CA PRO A 6 -31.71 -8.21 -8.17
C PRO A 6 -31.29 -8.53 -9.60
N ASP A 7 -32.27 -9.05 -10.35
CA ASP A 7 -32.46 -9.35 -11.78
C ASP A 7 -31.95 -8.29 -12.81
N ILE A 8 -31.09 -7.35 -12.40
CA ILE A 8 -30.66 -6.16 -13.16
C ILE A 8 -29.64 -6.54 -14.24
N ASP A 9 -28.89 -7.63 -14.09
CA ASP A 9 -27.94 -8.07 -15.11
C ASP A 9 -28.65 -8.68 -16.34
N ALA A 10 -29.73 -9.43 -16.11
CA ALA A 10 -30.57 -9.95 -17.18
C ALA A 10 -31.24 -8.82 -17.97
N ALA A 11 -31.76 -7.79 -17.29
CA ALA A 11 -32.37 -6.63 -17.93
C ALA A 11 -31.39 -5.83 -18.81
N GLU A 12 -30.15 -5.62 -18.35
CA GLU A 12 -29.12 -4.93 -19.14
C GLU A 12 -28.68 -5.75 -20.36
N ALA A 13 -28.52 -7.07 -20.21
CA ALA A 13 -28.26 -7.97 -21.33
C ALA A 13 -29.38 -7.95 -22.37
N MET A 14 -30.65 -7.91 -21.92
CA MET A 14 -31.81 -7.76 -22.81
C MET A 14 -31.79 -6.41 -23.56
N LEU A 15 -31.44 -5.31 -22.88
CA LEU A 15 -31.33 -3.99 -23.50
C LEU A 15 -30.21 -3.92 -24.54
N ALA A 16 -29.05 -4.53 -24.24
CA ALA A 16 -27.94 -4.64 -25.18
C ALA A 16 -28.34 -5.46 -26.42
N LYS A 17 -29.05 -6.58 -26.22
CA LYS A 17 -29.58 -7.41 -27.31
C LYS A 17 -30.60 -6.64 -28.16
N LEU A 18 -31.49 -5.87 -27.54
CA LEU A 18 -32.44 -5.02 -28.25
C LEU A 18 -31.73 -3.97 -29.11
N ALA A 19 -30.74 -3.28 -28.55
CA ALA A 19 -29.96 -2.28 -29.29
C ALA A 19 -29.23 -2.91 -30.50
N ALA A 20 -28.71 -4.14 -30.36
CA ALA A 20 -28.09 -4.86 -31.46
C ALA A 20 -29.08 -5.22 -32.58
N MET A 21 -30.28 -5.68 -32.23
CA MET A 21 -31.34 -5.98 -33.20
C MET A 21 -31.82 -4.71 -33.92
N ASP A 22 -32.05 -3.62 -33.19
CA ASP A 22 -32.43 -2.33 -33.77
C ASP A 22 -31.35 -1.81 -34.73
N PHE A 23 -30.07 -1.95 -34.36
CA PHE A 23 -28.96 -1.53 -35.22
C PHE A 23 -28.86 -2.37 -36.50
N ALA A 24 -29.07 -3.69 -36.41
CA ALA A 24 -29.12 -4.56 -37.58
C ALA A 24 -30.28 -4.18 -38.52
N LEU A 25 -31.46 -3.91 -37.97
CA LEU A 25 -32.60 -3.43 -38.74
C LEU A 25 -32.34 -2.07 -39.40
N ALA A 26 -31.72 -1.13 -38.67
CA ALA A 26 -31.35 0.17 -39.21
C ALA A 26 -30.37 0.04 -40.39
N GLN A 27 -29.36 -0.83 -40.29
CA GLN A 27 -28.44 -1.11 -41.40
C GLN A 27 -29.16 -1.70 -42.62
N HIS A 28 -30.09 -2.64 -42.40
CA HIS A 28 -30.87 -3.24 -43.47
C HIS A 28 -31.73 -2.18 -44.20
N LEU A 29 -32.47 -1.37 -43.45
CA LEU A 29 -33.31 -0.30 -44.02
C LEU A 29 -32.47 0.74 -44.78
N HIS A 30 -31.30 1.10 -44.26
CA HIS A 30 -30.37 1.99 -44.97
C HIS A 30 -29.90 1.37 -46.29
N THR A 31 -29.52 0.09 -46.28
CA THR A 31 -29.09 -0.62 -47.49
C THR A 31 -30.21 -0.68 -48.53
N CYS A 32 -31.45 -0.99 -48.13
CA CYS A 32 -32.59 -0.98 -49.04
C CYS A 32 -32.85 0.42 -49.62
N ALA A 33 -32.78 1.47 -48.79
CA ALA A 33 -32.98 2.85 -49.23
C ALA A 33 -31.94 3.31 -50.26
N MET A 34 -30.69 2.82 -50.15
CA MET A 34 -29.60 3.16 -51.08
C MET A 34 -29.67 2.39 -52.41
N ASN A 35 -30.43 1.29 -52.45
CA ASN A 35 -30.50 0.39 -53.60
C ASN A 35 -31.84 0.49 -54.38
N THR A 36 -32.81 1.27 -53.90
CA THR A 36 -34.08 1.45 -54.61
C THR A 36 -33.99 2.59 -55.62
N ASP A 37 -34.56 2.37 -56.81
CA ASP A 37 -34.72 3.38 -57.85
C ASP A 37 -36.08 4.10 -57.76
N ASP A 38 -37.00 3.64 -56.90
CA ASP A 38 -38.29 4.29 -56.66
C ASP A 38 -38.17 5.39 -55.58
N ALA A 39 -38.39 6.64 -56.00
CA ALA A 39 -38.36 7.80 -55.12
C ALA A 39 -39.40 7.73 -54.00
N ALA A 40 -40.58 7.13 -54.23
CA ALA A 40 -41.61 7.00 -53.20
C ALA A 40 -41.19 5.99 -52.13
N GLU A 41 -40.66 4.83 -52.55
CA GLU A 41 -40.13 3.81 -51.65
C GLU A 41 -38.93 4.33 -50.84
N MET A 42 -38.02 5.08 -51.46
CA MET A 42 -36.86 5.69 -50.79
C MET A 42 -37.28 6.59 -49.63
N VAL A 43 -38.34 7.39 -49.81
CA VAL A 43 -38.86 8.28 -48.75
C VAL A 43 -39.38 7.49 -47.56
N GLU A 44 -40.13 6.41 -47.81
CA GLU A 44 -40.69 5.58 -46.74
C GLU A 44 -39.61 4.78 -46.00
N LEU A 45 -38.65 4.19 -46.72
CA LEU A 45 -37.49 3.52 -46.12
C LEU A 45 -36.65 4.48 -45.29
N SER A 46 -36.44 5.71 -45.77
CA SER A 46 -35.72 6.75 -45.03
C SER A 46 -36.43 7.13 -43.74
N ARG A 47 -37.77 7.28 -43.76
CA ARG A 47 -38.58 7.57 -42.56
C ARG A 47 -38.54 6.42 -41.56
N ALA A 48 -38.60 5.17 -42.03
CA ALA A 48 -38.48 3.99 -41.19
C ALA A 48 -37.09 3.91 -40.54
N TYR A 49 -36.03 4.09 -41.33
CA TYR A 49 -34.65 4.14 -40.85
C TYR A 49 -34.46 5.19 -39.76
N GLN A 50 -34.95 6.43 -39.95
CA GLN A 50 -34.79 7.49 -38.94
C GLN A 50 -35.48 7.16 -37.62
N ARG A 51 -36.65 6.50 -37.66
CA ARG A 51 -37.37 6.04 -36.46
C ARG A 51 -36.58 4.97 -35.71
N ILE A 52 -36.09 3.94 -36.42
CA ILE A 52 -35.30 2.87 -35.80
C ILE A 52 -33.97 3.41 -35.28
N ALA A 53 -33.25 4.21 -36.06
CA ALA A 53 -31.99 4.81 -35.63
C ALA A 53 -32.15 5.69 -34.36
N ARG A 54 -33.29 6.37 -34.21
CA ARG A 54 -33.62 7.09 -32.97
C ARG A 54 -33.83 6.12 -31.80
N SER A 55 -34.59 5.05 -31.99
CA SER A 55 -34.76 3.99 -30.98
C SER A 55 -33.42 3.42 -30.52
N THR A 56 -32.54 3.06 -31.46
CA THR A 56 -31.19 2.54 -31.17
C THR A 56 -30.40 3.52 -30.31
N ARG A 57 -30.36 4.82 -30.68
CA ARG A 57 -29.66 5.85 -29.90
C ARG A 57 -30.20 5.99 -28.48
N GLN A 58 -31.51 5.88 -28.30
CA GLN A 58 -32.14 5.93 -26.98
C GLN A 58 -31.75 4.72 -26.13
N SER A 59 -31.80 3.51 -26.70
CA SER A 59 -31.39 2.28 -26.02
C SER A 59 -29.91 2.32 -25.60
N LEU A 60 -29.02 2.79 -26.49
CA LEU A 60 -27.59 2.96 -26.18
C LEU A 60 -27.35 4.03 -25.10
N ALA A 61 -28.08 5.14 -25.14
CA ALA A 61 -27.97 6.19 -24.13
C ALA A 61 -28.41 5.68 -22.74
N LEU A 62 -29.49 4.90 -22.68
CA LEU A 62 -29.96 4.29 -21.45
C LEU A 62 -28.94 3.28 -20.90
N HIS A 63 -28.43 2.40 -21.75
CA HIS A 63 -27.39 1.42 -21.37
C HIS A 63 -26.13 2.12 -20.84
N ALA A 64 -25.66 3.17 -21.53
CA ALA A 64 -24.52 3.97 -21.07
C ALA A 64 -24.78 4.68 -19.74
N ARG A 65 -26.01 5.12 -19.48
CA ARG A 65 -26.41 5.71 -18.20
C ARG A 65 -26.37 4.67 -17.08
N ILE A 66 -26.98 3.50 -17.28
CA ILE A 66 -26.97 2.40 -16.30
C ILE A 66 -25.53 2.01 -15.94
N LYS A 67 -24.66 1.85 -16.94
CA LYS A 67 -23.25 1.55 -16.73
C LYS A 67 -22.52 2.62 -15.90
N ARG A 68 -22.80 3.91 -16.15
CA ARG A 68 -22.23 5.01 -15.36
C ARG A 68 -22.76 5.02 -13.93
N ASP A 69 -24.05 4.78 -13.76
CA ASP A 69 -24.70 4.72 -12.45
C ASP A 69 -24.09 3.58 -11.61
N ARG A 70 -23.93 2.38 -12.18
CA ARG A 70 -23.20 1.27 -11.53
C ARG A 70 -21.77 1.63 -11.14
N GLY A 71 -21.04 2.28 -12.05
CA GLY A 71 -19.68 2.73 -11.77
C GLY A 71 -19.60 3.82 -10.70
N ARG A 72 -20.65 4.63 -10.52
CA ARG A 72 -20.75 5.60 -9.43
C ARG A 72 -21.09 4.88 -8.12
N ASP A 73 -22.10 4.01 -8.13
CA ASP A 73 -22.53 3.25 -6.95
C ASP A 73 -21.38 2.40 -6.38
N ALA A 74 -20.55 1.79 -7.24
CA ALA A 74 -19.37 1.04 -6.82
C ALA A 74 -18.26 1.92 -6.20
N ARG A 75 -18.19 3.21 -6.55
CA ARG A 75 -17.24 4.17 -5.94
C ARG A 75 -17.78 4.77 -4.65
N GLU A 76 -19.09 5.03 -4.60
CA GLU A 76 -19.76 5.61 -3.42
C GLU A 76 -19.94 4.56 -2.31
N ASN A 77 -20.16 3.30 -2.69
CA ASN A 77 -20.26 2.17 -1.78
C ASN A 77 -19.21 1.11 -2.17
N PRO A 78 -17.92 1.37 -1.92
CA PRO A 78 -16.92 0.33 -2.09
C PRO A 78 -17.29 -0.86 -1.19
N PRO A 79 -17.06 -2.11 -1.64
CA PRO A 79 -17.20 -3.25 -0.74
C PRO A 79 -16.33 -3.00 0.50
N PRO A 80 -16.80 -3.38 1.70
CA PRO A 80 -15.98 -3.26 2.89
C PRO A 80 -14.65 -3.97 2.62
N PRO A 81 -13.51 -3.40 3.05
CA PRO A 81 -12.22 -4.06 2.88
C PRO A 81 -12.33 -5.47 3.46
N ALA A 82 -11.73 -6.45 2.76
CA ALA A 82 -11.69 -7.81 3.26
C ALA A 82 -11.16 -7.80 4.70
N ALA A 83 -11.85 -8.49 5.60
CA ALA A 83 -11.43 -8.56 6.99
C ALA A 83 -9.97 -9.07 7.03
N PRO A 84 -9.07 -8.41 7.78
CA PRO A 84 -7.70 -8.88 7.90
C PRO A 84 -7.70 -10.32 8.47
N PRO A 85 -6.71 -11.15 8.09
CA PRO A 85 -6.59 -12.47 8.69
C PRO A 85 -6.48 -12.36 10.22
N PRO A 86 -6.98 -13.35 10.98
CA PRO A 86 -6.87 -13.35 12.43
C PRO A 86 -5.41 -13.19 12.87
N THR A 87 -5.16 -12.45 13.94
CA THR A 87 -3.81 -12.24 14.48
C THR A 87 -3.11 -13.60 14.70
N PRO A 88 -1.87 -13.79 14.22
CA PRO A 88 -1.17 -15.05 14.37
C PRO A 88 -0.86 -15.32 15.84
N ARG A 89 -0.72 -16.61 16.18
CA ARG A 89 -0.24 -17.02 17.51
C ARG A 89 1.18 -16.49 17.72
N ARG A 90 1.47 -16.03 18.94
CA ARG A 90 2.81 -15.57 19.31
C ARG A 90 3.85 -16.68 19.16
N ASP A 91 4.88 -16.41 18.39
CA ASP A 91 6.08 -17.24 18.24
C ASP A 91 7.30 -16.46 18.75
N PRO A 92 7.73 -16.69 20.01
CA PRO A 92 8.81 -15.91 20.61
C PRO A 92 10.17 -16.17 19.96
N HIS A 93 10.42 -17.37 19.42
CA HIS A 93 11.70 -17.72 18.82
C HIS A 93 11.91 -16.96 17.51
N ARG A 94 10.92 -17.06 16.61
CA ARG A 94 10.90 -16.31 15.35
C ARG A 94 11.05 -14.80 15.56
N ILE A 95 10.36 -14.26 16.57
CA ILE A 95 10.42 -12.83 16.91
C ILE A 95 11.82 -12.44 17.40
N ALA A 96 12.42 -13.23 18.31
CA ALA A 96 13.76 -12.97 18.84
C ALA A 96 14.83 -13.05 17.74
N GLU A 97 14.80 -14.12 16.93
CA GLU A 97 15.72 -14.29 15.79
C GLU A 97 15.61 -13.13 14.81
N ARG A 98 14.39 -12.72 14.47
CA ARG A 98 14.17 -11.61 13.54
C ARG A 98 14.64 -10.28 14.11
N ARG A 99 14.43 -10.04 15.40
CA ARG A 99 14.92 -8.85 16.11
C ARG A 99 16.45 -8.79 16.03
N ASP A 100 17.12 -9.88 16.40
CA ASP A 100 18.58 -9.90 16.45
C ASP A 100 19.20 -9.76 15.07
N ALA A 101 18.56 -10.34 14.04
CA ALA A 101 18.99 -10.17 12.65
C ALA A 101 18.88 -8.72 12.15
N LEU A 102 17.88 -7.94 12.60
CA LEU A 102 17.66 -6.56 12.13
C LEU A 102 18.66 -5.55 12.68
N ARG A 103 19.32 -5.87 13.81
CA ARG A 103 20.20 -4.94 14.51
C ARG A 103 21.35 -4.46 13.62
N ALA A 104 22.17 -5.38 13.11
CA ALA A 104 23.35 -5.03 12.32
C ALA A 104 23.03 -4.25 11.02
N PRO A 105 22.06 -4.67 10.18
CA PRO A 105 21.68 -3.92 8.98
C PRO A 105 21.27 -2.47 9.28
N VAL A 106 20.47 -2.24 10.33
CA VAL A 106 20.00 -0.90 10.66
C VAL A 106 21.12 -0.07 11.28
N GLN A 107 21.99 -0.68 12.08
CA GLN A 107 23.18 -0.01 12.61
C GLN A 107 24.12 0.49 11.50
N ARG A 108 24.29 -0.26 10.41
CA ARG A 108 25.05 0.21 9.23
C ARG A 108 24.45 1.45 8.58
N VAL A 109 23.12 1.51 8.49
CA VAL A 109 22.40 2.65 7.90
C VAL A 109 22.52 3.88 8.81
N ILE A 110 22.41 3.69 10.13
CA ILE A 110 22.65 4.77 11.09
C ILE A 110 24.08 5.30 10.93
N TRP A 111 25.06 4.39 10.90
CA TRP A 111 26.48 4.75 10.79
C TRP A 111 26.83 5.45 9.47
N SER A 112 26.22 5.05 8.35
CA SER A 112 26.49 5.69 7.05
C SER A 112 25.95 7.11 6.94
N GLU A 113 24.91 7.43 7.70
CA GLU A 113 24.27 8.75 7.71
C GLU A 113 24.83 9.67 8.81
N HIS A 114 25.63 9.12 9.72
CA HIS A 114 26.32 9.89 10.73
C HIS A 114 27.33 10.84 10.06
N GLU A 115 27.10 12.14 10.20
CA GLU A 115 28.08 13.17 9.86
C GLU A 115 28.88 13.46 11.13
N PRO A 116 30.22 13.34 11.13
CA PRO A 116 31.04 13.79 12.23
C PRO A 116 31.04 15.32 12.23
N LEU A 117 29.95 15.92 12.70
CA LEU A 117 29.86 17.34 12.98
C LEU A 117 30.74 17.66 14.19
N ASP A 118 31.14 18.92 14.28
CA ASP A 118 32.19 19.46 15.16
C ASP A 118 32.27 18.82 16.56
N ALA A 119 33.46 18.83 17.15
CA ALA A 119 33.86 18.18 18.41
C ALA A 119 32.99 18.47 19.67
N ASP A 120 31.92 19.23 19.54
CA ASP A 120 30.99 19.65 20.58
C ASP A 120 29.65 18.87 20.59
N ASP A 121 29.39 17.95 19.64
CA ASP A 121 28.21 17.04 19.66
C ASP A 121 28.63 15.56 19.54
N PRO A 122 29.03 14.91 20.66
CA PRO A 122 29.89 13.73 20.60
C PRO A 122 29.24 12.41 20.16
N ASP A 123 27.91 12.27 20.11
CA ASP A 123 27.32 10.93 19.85
C ASP A 123 25.92 10.91 19.20
N GLU A 124 25.76 11.57 18.05
CA GLU A 124 24.51 11.47 17.27
C GLU A 124 24.19 10.02 16.88
N ALA A 125 25.21 9.19 16.59
CA ALA A 125 25.02 7.79 16.21
C ALA A 125 24.51 6.93 17.38
N GLY A 126 25.05 7.13 18.59
CA GLY A 126 24.62 6.45 19.81
C GLY A 126 23.16 6.71 20.14
N TYR A 127 22.70 7.97 20.02
CA TYR A 127 21.28 8.30 20.15
C TYR A 127 20.38 7.45 19.23
N TYR A 128 20.79 7.28 17.96
CA TYR A 128 20.04 6.47 17.01
C TYR A 128 20.15 4.95 17.28
N PHE A 129 21.26 4.48 17.85
CA PHE A 129 21.40 3.08 18.28
C PHE A 129 20.47 2.76 19.45
N ASP A 130 20.36 3.65 20.43
CA ASP A 130 19.40 3.50 21.53
C ASP A 130 17.96 3.54 21.02
N LEU A 131 17.64 4.48 20.13
CA LEU A 131 16.32 4.58 19.52
C LEU A 131 15.97 3.32 18.69
N LEU A 132 16.95 2.69 18.05
CA LEU A 132 16.77 1.39 17.38
C LEU A 132 16.38 0.31 18.39
N GLU A 133 17.10 0.17 19.50
CA GLU A 133 16.79 -0.84 20.52
C GLU A 133 15.41 -0.62 21.13
N GLU A 134 15.02 0.63 21.42
CA GLU A 134 13.67 0.97 21.86
C GLU A 134 12.61 0.55 20.83
N ARG A 135 12.86 0.84 19.55
CA ARG A 135 11.94 0.50 18.46
C ARG A 135 11.76 -1.01 18.34
N LEU A 136 12.86 -1.76 18.42
CA LEU A 136 12.84 -3.22 18.39
C LEU A 136 12.13 -3.78 19.62
N ALA A 137 12.39 -3.25 20.82
CA ALA A 137 11.75 -3.68 22.07
C ALA A 137 10.23 -3.47 22.08
N LEU A 138 9.75 -2.39 21.45
CA LEU A 138 8.32 -2.17 21.21
C LEU A 138 7.77 -3.13 20.15
N GLY A 139 8.49 -3.28 19.03
CA GLY A 139 8.07 -4.12 17.91
C GLY A 139 7.85 -5.59 18.29
N VAL A 140 8.74 -6.18 19.09
CA VAL A 140 8.65 -7.60 19.50
C VAL A 140 7.45 -7.93 20.39
N ARG A 141 6.70 -6.93 20.87
CA ARG A 141 5.44 -7.12 21.60
C ARG A 141 4.29 -7.50 20.66
N ASP A 142 4.42 -7.17 19.38
CA ASP A 142 3.44 -7.51 18.34
C ASP A 142 3.68 -8.92 17.79
N ASN A 143 2.63 -9.76 17.80
CA ASN A 143 2.70 -11.11 17.24
C ASN A 143 3.00 -11.11 15.73
N THR A 144 2.70 -10.00 15.05
CA THR A 144 2.92 -9.79 13.61
C THR A 144 4.33 -9.29 13.28
N PHE A 145 5.20 -9.06 14.28
CA PHE A 145 6.56 -8.56 14.06
C PHE A 145 7.32 -9.41 13.03
N GLY A 146 7.64 -8.85 11.86
CA GLY A 146 8.30 -9.57 10.75
C GLY A 146 7.38 -10.44 9.90
N LEU A 147 6.08 -10.21 9.95
CA LEU A 147 5.08 -10.80 9.07
C LEU A 147 4.39 -9.71 8.25
N THR A 148 3.95 -10.07 7.05
CA THR A 148 3.10 -9.26 6.19
C THR A 148 1.87 -10.07 5.77
N VAL A 149 0.86 -9.41 5.22
CA VAL A 149 -0.32 -10.08 4.65
C VAL A 149 -0.20 -10.11 3.14
N GLU A 150 -0.18 -11.30 2.57
CA GLU A 150 -0.21 -11.56 1.12
C GLU A 150 -1.35 -12.53 0.83
N ASP A 151 -2.20 -12.20 -0.14
CA ASP A 151 -3.37 -13.01 -0.53
C ASP A 151 -4.27 -13.46 0.64
N GLY A 152 -4.41 -12.60 1.64
CA GLY A 152 -5.24 -12.87 2.83
C GLY A 152 -4.60 -13.83 3.85
N ALA A 153 -3.32 -14.16 3.71
CA ALA A 153 -2.58 -15.01 4.64
C ALA A 153 -1.36 -14.26 5.21
N TRP A 154 -0.99 -14.60 6.45
CA TRP A 154 0.26 -14.12 7.04
C TRP A 154 1.45 -14.85 6.42
N THR A 155 2.37 -14.09 5.84
CA THR A 155 3.64 -14.59 5.29
C THR A 155 4.80 -13.89 5.98
N VAL A 156 6.00 -14.49 5.89
CA VAL A 156 7.21 -13.87 6.43
C VAL A 156 7.55 -12.66 5.58
N GLU A 157 7.66 -11.50 6.20
CA GLU A 157 8.07 -10.27 5.51
C GLU A 157 9.48 -10.48 4.92
N PRO A 158 9.71 -10.12 3.65
CA PRO A 158 11.06 -10.10 3.08
C PRO A 158 12.02 -9.31 3.98
N PHE A 159 13.23 -9.85 4.18
CA PHE A 159 14.15 -9.28 5.17
C PHE A 159 14.49 -7.82 4.89
N ASP A 160 14.77 -7.49 3.63
CA ASP A 160 15.12 -6.13 3.21
C ASP A 160 13.99 -5.13 3.41
N GLU A 161 12.75 -5.54 3.14
CA GLU A 161 11.59 -4.69 3.36
C GLU A 161 11.38 -4.39 4.85
N HIS A 162 11.68 -5.35 5.73
CA HIS A 162 11.67 -5.11 7.17
C HIS A 162 12.80 -4.16 7.61
N VAL A 163 14.01 -4.29 7.04
CA VAL A 163 15.11 -3.33 7.29
C VAL A 163 14.68 -1.92 6.88
N VAL A 164 14.13 -1.75 5.67
CA VAL A 164 13.62 -0.46 5.16
C VAL A 164 12.51 0.09 6.06
N ARG A 165 11.57 -0.77 6.50
CA ARG A 165 10.48 -0.37 7.39
C ARG A 165 10.98 0.14 8.74
N VAL A 166 11.98 -0.53 9.34
CA VAL A 166 12.60 -0.09 10.60
C VAL A 166 13.35 1.22 10.39
N CYS A 167 14.19 1.33 9.35
CA CYS A 167 14.93 2.56 9.02
C CYS A 167 13.99 3.76 8.82
N ARG A 168 12.90 3.57 8.06
CA ARG A 168 11.87 4.60 7.85
C ARG A 168 11.24 5.05 9.18
N SER A 169 11.06 4.12 10.12
CA SER A 169 10.49 4.43 11.44
C SER A 169 11.42 5.26 12.34
N LEU A 170 12.72 5.19 12.06
CA LEU A 170 13.79 6.01 12.66
C LEU A 170 14.07 7.29 11.85
N ARG A 171 13.32 7.52 10.76
CA ARG A 171 13.50 8.63 9.80
C ARG A 171 14.84 8.62 9.05
N LEU A 172 15.46 7.45 8.91
CA LEU A 172 16.66 7.27 8.09
C LEU A 172 16.29 7.22 6.59
N PRO A 173 17.19 7.63 5.68
CA PRO A 173 16.92 7.62 4.24
C PRO A 173 16.65 6.23 3.68
N GLU A 174 15.57 6.11 2.91
CA GLU A 174 15.21 4.84 2.27
C GLU A 174 16.27 4.36 1.26
N VAL A 175 16.99 5.29 0.63
CA VAL A 175 18.06 4.96 -0.32
C VAL A 175 19.19 4.20 0.36
N ALA A 176 19.68 4.68 1.50
CA ALA A 176 20.70 3.99 2.31
C ALA A 176 20.15 2.68 2.87
N ALA A 177 18.90 2.66 3.35
CA ALA A 177 18.27 1.44 3.85
C ALA A 177 18.15 0.34 2.78
N ARG A 178 17.89 0.68 1.51
CA ARG A 178 17.89 -0.29 0.40
C ARG A 178 19.29 -0.78 0.03
N ALA A 179 20.31 0.04 0.26
CA ALA A 179 21.72 -0.26 -0.01
C ALA A 179 22.46 -0.84 1.21
N TRP A 180 21.78 -1.22 2.29
CA TRP A 180 22.39 -1.59 3.58
C TRP A 180 23.50 -2.66 3.50
N ARG A 181 23.44 -3.54 2.51
CA ARG A 181 24.45 -4.59 2.29
C ARG A 181 25.81 -4.04 1.88
N ASP A 182 25.80 -2.91 1.20
CA ASP A 182 26.99 -2.25 0.66
C ASP A 182 27.57 -1.21 1.63
N LEU A 183 26.87 -0.97 2.75
CA LEU A 183 27.30 -0.03 3.78
C LEU A 183 28.34 -0.67 4.72
N PRO A 184 29.30 0.13 5.23
CA PRO A 184 30.29 -0.36 6.18
C PRO A 184 29.64 -0.72 7.52
N ASP A 185 30.19 -1.72 8.19
CA ASP A 185 29.88 -1.97 9.60
C ASP A 185 30.38 -0.80 10.46
N PRO A 186 29.61 -0.35 11.48
CA PRO A 186 30.12 0.61 12.45
C PRO A 186 31.33 0.02 13.21
N PRO A 187 32.31 0.86 13.58
CA PRO A 187 33.43 0.41 14.40
C PRO A 187 32.91 -0.07 15.77
N PRO A 188 33.54 -1.09 16.38
CA PRO A 188 33.11 -1.62 17.68
C PRO A 188 33.01 -0.56 18.79
N GLU A 189 33.81 0.50 18.71
CA GLU A 189 33.81 1.62 19.65
C GLU A 189 32.49 2.40 19.61
N ALA A 190 31.90 2.59 18.43
CA ALA A 190 30.63 3.30 18.26
C ALA A 190 29.42 2.49 18.75
N LEU A 191 29.57 1.18 18.95
CA LEU A 191 28.51 0.30 19.45
C LEU A 191 28.53 0.14 20.97
N ARG A 192 29.50 0.77 21.66
CA ARG A 192 29.58 0.71 23.12
C ARG A 192 28.52 1.65 23.69
N PRO A 193 27.73 1.21 24.68
CA PRO A 193 26.91 2.13 25.46
C PRO A 193 27.82 3.20 26.07
N GLU A 194 27.40 4.46 26.05
CA GLU A 194 28.10 5.50 26.82
C GLU A 194 28.07 5.10 28.31
N ASP A 195 29.24 4.98 28.94
CA ASP A 195 29.33 4.78 30.38
C ASP A 195 28.99 6.12 31.05
N PRO A 196 27.87 6.24 31.81
CA PRO A 196 27.43 7.52 32.38
C PRO A 196 28.33 8.06 33.51
N ASP A 197 29.48 7.43 33.78
CA ASP A 197 30.28 7.64 34.99
C ASP A 197 31.72 8.17 34.76
N GLU A 198 32.14 8.51 33.55
CA GLU A 198 33.50 9.07 33.34
C GLU A 198 33.65 10.57 33.67
N ASP A 199 32.56 11.30 33.88
CA ASP A 199 32.59 12.72 34.31
C ASP A 199 32.48 12.93 35.83
N ALA A 200 32.53 11.85 36.62
CA ALA A 200 32.43 11.91 38.08
C ALA A 200 33.80 11.75 38.79
N ASP A 201 34.81 12.58 38.47
CA ASP A 201 35.94 12.80 39.39
C ASP A 201 36.57 14.20 39.25
N ASP A 202 36.33 15.08 40.22
CA ASP A 202 37.33 15.50 41.21
C ASP A 202 36.85 16.79 41.89
N GLY A 203 36.32 16.69 43.11
CA GLY A 203 35.77 17.86 43.78
C GLY A 203 35.23 17.74 45.19
N ASP A 204 35.49 16.66 45.94
CA ASP A 204 35.48 16.76 47.41
C ASP A 204 36.18 15.55 48.06
N ARG A 205 37.49 15.63 48.23
CA ARG A 205 38.19 14.84 49.25
C ARG A 205 38.22 15.67 50.53
N PRO A 206 37.40 15.38 51.57
CA PRO A 206 37.60 16.01 52.85
C PRO A 206 38.94 15.57 53.43
N ALA A 207 39.73 16.58 53.79
CA ALA A 207 41.03 16.44 54.42
C ALA A 207 40.96 15.48 55.62
N ARG A 208 41.86 14.51 55.64
CA ARG A 208 42.18 13.76 56.86
C ARG A 208 42.69 14.78 57.89
N LEU A 209 41.87 15.04 58.91
CA LEU A 209 42.36 15.67 60.14
C LEU A 209 42.99 14.56 60.98
N ASP A 210 44.32 14.60 61.00
CA ASP A 210 45.15 13.88 61.96
C ASP A 210 44.79 14.29 63.40
N SER A 211 44.96 13.33 64.30
CA SER A 211 44.67 13.40 65.73
C SER A 211 45.50 14.45 66.49
N ALA A 212 44.88 15.05 67.52
CA ALA A 212 45.51 15.45 68.79
C ALA A 212 44.47 15.46 69.92
#